data_AF-A0A944DS64-F1
#
_entry.id   AF-A0A944DS64-F1
#
_cell.length_a   1.000
_cell.length_b   1.000
_cell.length_c   1.000
_cell.angle_alpha   90.00
_cell.angle_beta   90.00
_cell.angle_gamma   90.00
#
_symmetry.space_group_name_H-M   'P 1'
#
loop_
_entity.id
_entity.type
_entity.pdbx_description
1 polymer ?
#
loop_
_entity_poly.entity_id
_entity_poly.type
_entity_poly.pdbx_seq_one_letter_code
_entity_poly.pdbx_strand_id
1 'polypeptide(L)'
;MKKTIWRQALIAAGLMIAMPAMAATAWTFAGGSNSSNTYGNVRTYSSDGVQVQATAWANTGGSSNTLLENAYLGSYTGGLGVGNRDADNGQDPGEGTNPEHAIDNDDRYDSVLLSFSQAVNLTAVQNGWYSNDSDLSVLAYIGAGTPTLAGTTYADMVSGGWVNIASLSNPGTGLASTGSSVYSSYWLVGAFNPTFDSGNANWAMGKDYAKLYAVKGSICTASGGANGGVCGGTPGTGVPEPGSLALAGLGLLGVIGLRRRRK
;
A
#
# COMPACT_ATOMS: atom_id res chain seq x y z
N MET A 1 -67.32 -20.48 -31.27
CA MET A 1 -65.93 -20.92 -30.98
C MET A 1 -64.94 -19.94 -31.59
N LYS A 2 -64.19 -19.19 -30.77
CA LYS A 2 -62.85 -18.62 -31.08
C LYS A 2 -62.28 -18.11 -29.76
N LYS A 3 -61.30 -18.86 -29.22
CA LYS A 3 -60.68 -18.63 -27.92
C LYS A 3 -59.63 -17.52 -28.03
N THR A 4 -59.73 -16.53 -27.15
CA THR A 4 -58.76 -15.46 -26.92
C THR A 4 -57.52 -16.03 -26.23
N ILE A 5 -56.34 -15.89 -26.83
CA ILE A 5 -55.07 -16.32 -26.25
C ILE A 5 -54.43 -15.11 -25.56
N TRP A 6 -54.39 -15.13 -24.23
CA TRP A 6 -53.65 -14.17 -23.41
C TRP A 6 -52.18 -14.58 -23.33
N ARG A 7 -51.26 -13.71 -23.76
CA ARG A 7 -49.82 -13.86 -23.55
C ARG A 7 -49.45 -13.22 -22.22
N GLN A 8 -49.00 -14.03 -21.26
CA GLN A 8 -48.41 -13.53 -20.02
C GLN A 8 -46.92 -13.23 -20.27
N ALA A 9 -46.54 -11.95 -20.21
CA ALA A 9 -45.15 -11.53 -20.18
C ALA A 9 -44.64 -11.63 -18.73
N LEU A 10 -43.67 -12.51 -18.48
CA LEU A 10 -42.92 -12.58 -17.24
C LEU A 10 -41.80 -11.53 -17.29
N ILE A 11 -41.94 -10.46 -16.51
CA ILE A 11 -40.86 -9.48 -16.27
C ILE A 11 -40.03 -10.02 -15.11
N ALA A 12 -38.81 -10.48 -15.40
CA ALA A 12 -37.81 -10.79 -14.39
C ALA A 12 -37.09 -9.49 -13.99
N ALA A 13 -37.38 -8.97 -12.79
CA ALA A 13 -36.64 -7.87 -12.20
C ALA A 13 -35.31 -8.39 -11.65
N GLY A 14 -34.20 -8.10 -12.33
CA GLY A 14 -32.86 -8.38 -11.85
C GLY A 14 -32.51 -7.44 -10.70
N LEU A 15 -32.35 -7.98 -9.50
CA LEU A 15 -31.91 -7.24 -8.31
C LEU A 15 -30.38 -7.02 -8.44
N MET A 16 -29.97 -5.85 -8.93
CA MET A 16 -28.56 -5.45 -8.85
C MET A 16 -28.25 -5.10 -7.39
N ILE A 17 -27.50 -5.97 -6.72
CA ILE A 17 -26.94 -5.68 -5.41
C ILE A 17 -25.85 -4.63 -5.63
N ALA A 18 -26.17 -3.37 -5.33
CA ALA A 18 -25.18 -2.30 -5.29
C ALA A 18 -24.19 -2.63 -4.16
N MET A 19 -22.94 -2.98 -4.52
CA MET A 19 -21.88 -3.14 -3.53
C MET A 19 -21.61 -1.77 -2.89
N PRO A 20 -21.48 -1.67 -1.55
CA PRO A 20 -21.17 -0.42 -0.90
C PRO A 20 -19.82 0.13 -1.40
N ALA A 21 -19.82 1.37 -1.87
CA ALA A 21 -18.58 2.09 -2.17
C ALA A 21 -17.91 2.43 -0.83
N MET A 22 -16.76 1.81 -0.56
CA MET A 22 -15.94 2.10 0.62
C MET A 22 -15.27 3.46 0.40
N ALA A 23 -15.52 4.42 1.29
CA ALA A 23 -14.88 5.73 1.24
C ALA A 23 -13.36 5.56 1.45
N ALA A 24 -12.56 6.32 0.70
CA ALA A 24 -11.11 6.30 0.86
C ALA A 24 -10.69 7.11 2.09
N THR A 25 -9.92 6.48 2.97
CA THR A 25 -9.30 7.08 4.15
C THR A 25 -7.97 7.71 3.76
N ALA A 26 -7.64 8.85 4.37
CA ALA A 26 -6.36 9.52 4.19
C ALA A 26 -5.57 9.51 5.50
N TRP A 27 -4.32 9.06 5.45
CA TRP A 27 -3.36 9.18 6.54
C TRP A 27 -2.35 10.27 6.18
N THR A 28 -2.38 11.37 6.91
CA THR A 28 -1.45 12.49 6.72
C THR A 28 -0.34 12.41 7.76
N PHE A 29 0.90 12.53 7.30
CA PHE A 29 2.11 12.46 8.10
C PHE A 29 2.62 13.87 8.44
N ALA A 30 1.73 14.68 9.01
CA ALA A 30 2.06 16.02 9.47
C ALA A 30 2.32 16.02 10.97
N GLY A 31 3.29 16.84 11.40
CA GLY A 31 3.61 17.04 12.81
C GLY A 31 4.63 16.04 13.38
N GLY A 32 5.46 16.55 14.29
CA GLY A 32 6.54 15.82 14.94
C GLY A 32 7.74 16.72 15.22
N SER A 33 8.57 16.38 16.22
CA SER A 33 9.87 17.01 16.44
C SER A 33 10.99 16.16 15.84
N ASN A 34 12.10 16.81 15.47
CA ASN A 34 13.33 16.16 14.99
C ASN A 34 14.42 16.12 16.08
N SER A 35 14.02 15.98 17.34
CA SER A 35 14.88 16.33 18.47
C SER A 35 15.85 15.23 18.94
N SER A 36 15.85 14.02 18.35
CA SER A 36 16.69 12.92 18.84
C SER A 36 17.53 12.18 17.79
N ASN A 37 17.42 12.50 16.49
CA ASN A 37 18.13 11.85 15.37
C ASN A 37 18.44 10.36 15.56
N THR A 38 17.46 9.58 16.03
CA THR A 38 17.68 8.20 16.47
C THR A 38 17.32 7.24 15.33
N TYR A 39 18.29 6.50 14.80
CA TYR A 39 18.03 5.46 13.81
C TYR A 39 17.03 4.42 14.33
N GLY A 40 16.07 4.04 13.49
CA GLY A 40 15.01 3.09 13.85
C GLY A 40 13.90 3.69 14.71
N ASN A 41 13.79 5.02 14.80
CA ASN A 41 12.63 5.66 15.42
C ASN A 41 11.33 5.33 14.66
N VAL A 42 10.24 5.24 15.41
CA VAL A 42 8.91 4.97 14.88
C VAL A 42 8.06 6.23 15.01
N ARG A 43 7.34 6.59 13.95
CA ARG A 43 6.31 7.64 14.00
C ARG A 43 4.94 7.03 13.80
N THR A 44 4.01 7.37 14.69
CA THR A 44 2.68 6.77 14.72
C THR A 44 1.62 7.81 14.38
N TYR A 45 0.79 7.48 13.39
CA TYR A 45 -0.34 8.29 12.94
C TYR A 45 -1.61 7.46 12.96
N SER A 46 -2.78 8.11 12.90
CA SER A 46 -4.07 7.42 12.87
C SER A 46 -5.09 8.21 12.07
N SER A 47 -5.93 7.49 11.34
CA SER A 47 -7.07 8.03 10.61
C SER A 47 -8.15 6.97 10.52
N ASP A 48 -9.41 7.37 10.72
CA ASP A 48 -10.58 6.48 10.69
C ASP A 48 -10.43 5.21 11.56
N GLY A 49 -9.80 5.37 12.74
CA GLY A 49 -9.57 4.27 13.68
C GLY A 49 -8.45 3.29 13.30
N VAL A 50 -7.79 3.48 12.14
CA VAL A 50 -6.65 2.67 11.70
C VAL A 50 -5.35 3.41 11.95
N GLN A 51 -4.49 2.79 12.76
CA GLN A 51 -3.16 3.29 13.04
C GLN A 51 -2.20 2.91 11.91
N VAL A 52 -1.23 3.78 11.62
CA VAL A 52 -0.08 3.50 10.78
C VAL A 52 1.20 3.89 11.52
N GLN A 53 2.14 2.95 11.61
CA GLN A 53 3.48 3.16 12.12
C GLN A 53 4.45 3.28 10.94
N ALA A 54 5.17 4.38 10.85
CA ALA A 54 6.17 4.64 9.84
C ALA A 54 7.58 4.44 10.40
N THR A 55 8.46 3.79 9.62
CA THR A 55 9.89 3.61 9.91
C THR A 55 10.70 3.84 8.63
N ALA A 56 11.92 4.34 8.76
CA ALA A 56 12.82 4.60 7.63
C ALA A 56 13.83 3.46 7.44
N TRP A 57 14.21 3.21 6.18
CA TRP A 57 15.11 2.14 5.76
C TRP A 57 15.94 2.58 4.56
N ALA A 58 17.22 2.18 4.53
CA ALA A 58 18.16 2.48 3.46
C ALA A 58 19.15 1.31 3.26
N ASN A 59 19.76 1.19 2.07
CA ASN A 59 20.77 0.17 1.79
C ASN A 59 22.19 0.56 2.28
N THR A 60 22.33 1.01 3.52
CA THR A 60 23.61 1.43 4.12
C THR A 60 24.34 0.29 4.86
N GLY A 61 23.77 -0.91 4.87
CA GLY A 61 24.31 -2.06 5.58
C GLY A 61 25.31 -2.90 4.78
N GLY A 62 26.28 -3.47 5.50
CA GLY A 62 27.32 -4.35 4.95
C GLY A 62 28.44 -3.58 4.25
N SER A 63 29.57 -4.24 3.97
CA SER A 63 30.74 -3.56 3.38
C SER A 63 30.56 -3.07 1.94
N SER A 64 29.44 -3.40 1.31
CA SER A 64 29.12 -3.02 -0.07
C SER A 64 27.88 -2.12 -0.16
N ASN A 65 27.30 -1.71 0.98
CA ASN A 65 26.11 -0.85 1.03
C ASN A 65 24.97 -1.37 0.14
N THR A 66 24.66 -2.65 0.33
CA THR A 66 23.57 -3.32 -0.38
C THR A 66 22.50 -3.85 0.56
N LEU A 67 22.82 -4.01 1.85
CA LEU A 67 21.90 -4.55 2.84
C LEU A 67 21.08 -3.42 3.44
N LEU A 68 19.80 -3.67 3.65
CA LEU A 68 18.90 -2.75 4.31
C LEU A 68 19.16 -2.71 5.81
N GLU A 69 19.22 -1.51 6.35
CA GLU A 69 19.18 -1.25 7.77
C GLU A 69 18.22 -0.09 8.09
N ASN A 70 17.84 0.02 9.37
CA ASN A 70 16.94 1.09 9.77
C ASN A 70 17.66 2.44 9.73
N ALA A 71 16.95 3.44 9.23
CA ALA A 71 17.40 4.81 9.12
C ALA A 71 16.61 5.69 10.11
N TYR A 72 16.93 6.98 10.14
CA TYR A 72 16.20 7.96 10.93
C TYR A 72 15.02 8.46 10.10
N LEU A 73 13.82 8.43 10.68
CA LEU A 73 12.62 8.99 10.06
C LEU A 73 12.38 10.41 10.60
N GLY A 74 12.76 11.41 9.82
CA GLY A 74 12.53 12.82 10.14
C GLY A 74 11.10 13.26 9.78
N SER A 75 10.57 14.20 10.55
CA SER A 75 9.31 14.90 10.25
C SER A 75 9.62 16.34 9.95
N TYR A 76 9.53 16.72 8.68
CA TYR A 76 9.89 18.05 8.20
C TYR A 76 8.66 18.80 7.69
N THR A 77 8.82 20.09 7.40
CA THR A 77 7.86 20.79 6.55
C THR A 77 7.78 20.06 5.21
N GLY A 78 6.56 19.67 4.81
CA GLY A 78 6.31 18.88 3.61
C GLY A 78 6.22 17.36 3.83
N GLY A 79 6.44 16.85 5.05
CA GLY A 79 6.19 15.43 5.37
C GLY A 79 7.41 14.69 5.91
N LEU A 80 7.37 13.36 5.81
CA LEU A 80 8.41 12.46 6.26
C LEU A 80 9.58 12.43 5.27
N GLY A 81 10.79 12.47 5.80
CA GLY A 81 12.03 12.25 5.07
C GLY A 81 12.93 11.28 5.80
N VAL A 82 13.94 10.77 5.12
CA VAL A 82 14.89 9.80 5.65
C VAL A 82 16.21 10.50 5.96
N GLY A 83 16.87 9.96 6.98
CA GLY A 83 18.23 10.24 7.42
C GLY A 83 18.97 8.91 7.47
N ASN A 84 19.64 8.48 6.41
CA ASN A 84 20.34 7.21 6.31
C ASN A 84 21.64 7.22 7.14
N ARG A 85 22.24 6.05 7.34
CA ARG A 85 23.37 5.89 8.28
C ARG A 85 24.72 6.30 7.71
N ASP A 86 24.82 6.47 6.40
CA ASP A 86 26.07 6.84 5.74
C ASP A 86 26.38 8.36 5.88
N ALA A 87 25.44 9.15 6.40
CA ALA A 87 25.71 10.51 6.92
C ALA A 87 26.83 10.55 7.96
N ASP A 88 26.82 9.59 8.89
CA ASP A 88 27.73 9.60 10.05
C ASP A 88 29.12 9.05 9.71
N ASN A 89 29.26 8.32 8.60
CA ASN A 89 30.51 7.70 8.17
C ASN A 89 31.12 8.37 6.92
N GLY A 90 30.44 9.37 6.35
CA GLY A 90 30.90 10.16 5.20
C GLY A 90 30.88 9.40 3.87
N GLN A 91 30.22 8.25 3.79
CA GLN A 91 30.00 7.50 2.56
C GLN A 91 28.79 8.00 1.76
N ASP A 92 28.05 8.92 2.37
CA ASP A 92 27.00 9.73 1.77
C ASP A 92 27.14 11.17 2.33
N PRO A 93 27.97 12.01 1.69
CA PRO A 93 28.41 13.28 2.27
C PRO A 93 27.36 14.40 2.20
N GLY A 94 26.29 14.25 1.42
CA GLY A 94 25.20 15.22 1.39
C GLY A 94 24.09 14.86 2.40
N GLU A 95 24.01 13.60 2.83
CA GLU A 95 23.01 13.10 3.76
C GLU A 95 22.97 13.93 5.04
N GLY A 96 21.78 14.34 5.46
CA GLY A 96 21.64 15.21 6.62
C GLY A 96 21.80 16.71 6.31
N THR A 97 22.01 17.10 5.05
CA THR A 97 21.93 18.49 4.58
C THR A 97 20.83 18.68 3.54
N ASN A 98 20.43 19.91 3.24
CA ASN A 98 19.40 20.13 2.21
C ASN A 98 20.02 19.85 0.82
N PRO A 99 19.40 19.02 -0.05
CA PRO A 99 18.04 18.48 0.01
C PRO A 99 17.83 17.10 0.68
N GLU A 100 18.90 16.39 1.05
CA GLU A 100 19.02 15.01 1.58
C GLU A 100 18.52 14.84 3.04
N HIS A 101 17.33 15.38 3.29
CA HIS A 101 16.42 15.02 4.38
C HIS A 101 15.13 14.49 3.77
N ALA A 102 15.28 13.65 2.75
CA ALA A 102 14.23 13.26 1.84
C ALA A 102 14.17 11.74 1.77
N ILE A 103 13.18 11.23 1.07
CA ILE A 103 13.26 9.90 0.50
C ILE A 103 13.94 10.13 -0.85
N ASP A 104 15.18 9.69 -0.98
CA ASP A 104 16.00 9.91 -2.18
C ASP A 104 16.76 8.67 -2.64
N ASN A 105 17.38 8.80 -3.81
CA ASN A 105 18.25 7.81 -4.42
C ASN A 105 19.64 8.35 -4.73
N ASP A 106 20.09 9.35 -3.96
CA ASP A 106 21.43 9.90 -4.09
C ASP A 106 22.42 9.04 -3.31
N ASP A 107 23.33 8.35 -4.01
CA ASP A 107 24.25 7.33 -3.48
C ASP A 107 23.60 6.09 -2.82
N ARG A 108 22.54 6.26 -2.03
CA ARG A 108 21.73 5.21 -1.39
C ARG A 108 20.29 5.38 -1.78
N TYR A 109 19.54 4.28 -1.76
CA TYR A 109 18.10 4.29 -1.96
C TYR A 109 17.41 4.28 -0.60
N ASP A 110 16.58 5.29 -0.38
CA ASP A 110 15.81 5.45 0.82
C ASP A 110 14.36 5.01 0.66
N SER A 111 13.79 4.57 1.77
CA SER A 111 12.42 4.08 1.82
C SER A 111 11.77 4.24 3.19
N VAL A 112 10.45 4.38 3.17
CA VAL A 112 9.60 4.42 4.36
C VAL A 112 8.68 3.20 4.35
N LEU A 113 8.78 2.40 5.40
CA LEU A 113 7.87 1.30 5.68
C LEU A 113 6.69 1.81 6.49
N LEU A 114 5.49 1.68 5.92
CA LEU A 114 4.21 1.95 6.55
C LEU A 114 3.58 0.65 7.03
N SER A 115 3.44 0.50 8.35
CA SER A 115 2.86 -0.66 9.02
C SER A 115 1.49 -0.29 9.59
N PHE A 116 0.43 -0.71 8.92
CA PHE A 116 -0.95 -0.45 9.31
C PHE A 116 -1.46 -1.48 10.32
N SER A 117 -2.29 -1.04 11.26
CA SER A 117 -2.97 -1.93 12.21
C SER A 117 -4.04 -2.81 11.57
N GLN A 118 -4.44 -2.49 10.33
CA GLN A 118 -5.37 -3.25 9.49
C GLN A 118 -4.90 -3.21 8.05
N ALA A 119 -5.23 -4.22 7.26
CA ALA A 119 -4.87 -4.22 5.85
C ALA A 119 -5.59 -3.10 5.10
N VAL A 120 -4.86 -2.37 4.27
CA VAL A 120 -5.37 -1.27 3.45
C VAL A 120 -5.02 -1.54 1.99
N ASN A 121 -5.93 -1.18 1.09
CA ASN A 121 -5.57 -0.98 -0.31
C ASN A 121 -5.17 0.48 -0.50
N LEU A 122 -3.87 0.72 -0.61
CA LEU A 122 -3.28 2.05 -0.80
C LEU A 122 -3.44 2.45 -2.25
N THR A 123 -4.40 3.33 -2.53
CA THR A 123 -4.79 3.78 -3.87
C THR A 123 -4.04 5.02 -4.34
N ALA A 124 -3.44 5.79 -3.43
CA ALA A 124 -2.62 6.93 -3.79
C ALA A 124 -1.59 7.31 -2.72
N VAL A 125 -0.49 7.90 -3.18
CA VAL A 125 0.55 8.54 -2.36
C VAL A 125 0.62 10.03 -2.70
N GLN A 126 1.09 10.84 -1.76
CA GLN A 126 1.30 12.27 -1.97
C GLN A 126 2.58 12.72 -1.29
N ASN A 127 3.43 13.41 -2.04
CA ASN A 127 4.54 14.16 -1.46
C ASN A 127 4.06 15.55 -1.06
N GLY A 128 4.64 16.12 -0.01
CA GLY A 128 4.38 17.51 0.38
C GLY A 128 5.53 18.45 0.03
N TRP A 129 6.65 17.88 -0.42
CA TRP A 129 7.81 18.60 -0.91
C TRP A 129 8.62 17.69 -1.84
N TYR A 130 9.30 18.28 -2.82
CA TYR A 130 10.31 17.61 -3.62
C TYR A 130 11.36 18.62 -4.11
N SER A 131 12.49 18.13 -4.64
CA SER A 131 13.52 18.96 -5.28
C SER A 131 13.96 18.35 -6.60
N ASN A 132 13.80 19.10 -7.70
CA ASN A 132 14.13 18.71 -9.09
C ASN A 132 13.33 17.51 -9.63
N ASP A 133 13.52 16.33 -9.06
CA ASP A 133 12.88 15.07 -9.44
C ASP A 133 12.27 14.37 -8.23
N SER A 134 11.29 13.50 -8.46
CA SER A 134 10.54 12.88 -7.37
C SER A 134 9.96 11.52 -7.73
N ASP A 135 10.60 10.78 -8.63
CA ASP A 135 10.16 9.44 -9.00
C ASP A 135 10.10 8.54 -7.75
N LEU A 136 9.04 7.72 -7.63
CA LEU A 136 8.81 6.85 -6.46
C LEU A 136 8.61 5.41 -6.85
N SER A 137 9.05 4.49 -5.98
CA SER A 137 8.65 3.09 -5.96
C SER A 137 7.67 2.82 -4.82
N VAL A 138 6.53 2.18 -5.14
CA VAL A 138 5.52 1.77 -4.16
C VAL A 138 5.36 0.26 -4.19
N LEU A 139 5.55 -0.39 -3.05
CA LEU A 139 5.45 -1.84 -2.91
C LEU A 139 4.45 -2.21 -1.82
N ALA A 140 3.82 -3.38 -1.99
CA ALA A 140 3.00 -4.03 -0.97
C ALA A 140 3.62 -5.36 -0.57
N TYR A 141 3.59 -5.67 0.72
CA TYR A 141 3.92 -7.01 1.18
C TYR A 141 2.66 -7.91 1.11
N ILE A 142 2.73 -9.00 0.36
CA ILE A 142 1.64 -9.98 0.25
C ILE A 142 2.01 -11.34 0.85
N GLY A 143 3.20 -11.45 1.45
CA GLY A 143 3.64 -12.63 2.17
C GLY A 143 2.92 -12.83 3.51
N ALA A 144 3.28 -13.91 4.22
CA ALA A 144 2.73 -14.21 5.53
C ALA A 144 3.48 -13.47 6.65
N GLY A 145 2.78 -13.12 7.72
CA GLY A 145 3.37 -12.51 8.92
C GLY A 145 3.91 -11.09 8.71
N THR A 146 4.90 -10.72 9.52
CA THR A 146 5.57 -9.42 9.45
C THR A 146 6.78 -9.52 8.51
N PRO A 147 6.93 -8.62 7.53
CA PRO A 147 8.11 -8.61 6.67
C PRO A 147 9.39 -8.30 7.47
N THR A 148 10.50 -8.92 7.06
CA THR A 148 11.84 -8.60 7.60
C THR A 148 12.62 -7.82 6.52
N LEU A 149 13.05 -6.61 6.84
CA LEU A 149 13.90 -5.81 5.95
C LEU A 149 15.38 -5.86 6.35
N ALA A 150 15.67 -5.80 7.65
CA ALA A 150 17.03 -5.74 8.15
C ALA A 150 17.91 -6.89 7.61
N GLY A 151 19.05 -6.54 7.02
CA GLY A 151 20.01 -7.49 6.47
C GLY A 151 19.61 -8.13 5.13
N THR A 152 18.48 -7.73 4.54
CA THR A 152 18.08 -8.15 3.19
C THR A 152 18.52 -7.10 2.16
N THR A 153 18.63 -7.46 0.88
CA THR A 153 18.77 -6.46 -0.20
C THR A 153 17.40 -6.07 -0.75
N TYR A 154 17.31 -4.94 -1.47
CA TYR A 154 16.09 -4.61 -2.23
C TYR A 154 15.70 -5.70 -3.24
N ALA A 155 16.67 -6.43 -3.81
CA ALA A 155 16.40 -7.57 -4.70
C ALA A 155 15.77 -8.75 -3.96
N ASP A 156 16.25 -9.06 -2.75
CA ASP A 156 15.71 -10.14 -1.92
C ASP A 156 14.25 -9.91 -1.57
N MET A 157 13.82 -8.65 -1.39
CA MET A 157 12.44 -8.30 -1.04
C MET A 157 11.43 -8.85 -2.06
N VAL A 158 11.72 -8.79 -3.35
CA VAL A 158 10.83 -9.29 -4.41
C VAL A 158 10.58 -10.79 -4.25
N SER A 159 11.64 -11.55 -3.93
CA SER A 159 11.52 -12.98 -3.64
C SER A 159 10.90 -13.26 -2.26
N GLY A 160 10.98 -12.29 -1.35
CA GLY A 160 10.50 -12.36 0.04
C GLY A 160 9.02 -12.03 0.23
N GLY A 161 8.23 -11.87 -0.84
CA GLY A 161 6.79 -11.59 -0.75
C GLY A 161 6.41 -10.13 -0.93
N TRP A 162 7.35 -9.27 -1.32
CA TRP A 162 7.05 -7.91 -1.78
C TRP A 162 6.70 -7.90 -3.26
N VAL A 163 5.67 -7.13 -3.62
CA VAL A 163 5.28 -6.89 -5.00
C VAL A 163 5.38 -5.41 -5.31
N ASN A 164 5.94 -5.08 -6.48
CA ASN A 164 5.85 -3.72 -7.02
C ASN A 164 4.39 -3.44 -7.40
N ILE A 165 3.86 -2.34 -6.85
CA ILE A 165 2.49 -1.89 -7.10
C ILE A 165 2.49 -0.75 -8.12
N ALA A 166 3.43 0.18 -7.97
CA ALA A 166 3.57 1.29 -8.89
C ALA A 166 5.01 1.85 -8.89
N SER A 167 5.44 2.26 -10.08
CA SER A 167 6.54 3.21 -10.29
C SER A 167 5.91 4.53 -10.74
N LEU A 168 6.05 5.58 -9.94
CA LEU A 168 5.37 6.86 -10.15
C LEU A 168 6.37 7.87 -10.69
N SER A 169 6.18 8.32 -11.93
CA SER A 169 7.06 9.34 -12.51
C SER A 169 6.68 10.74 -12.03
N ASN A 170 7.65 11.44 -11.46
CA ASN A 170 7.64 12.82 -11.01
C ASN A 170 6.26 13.31 -10.53
N PRO A 171 5.66 12.66 -9.51
CA PRO A 171 4.38 13.05 -8.95
C PRO A 171 4.35 14.48 -8.38
N GLY A 172 5.53 15.10 -8.15
CA GLY A 172 5.64 16.40 -7.50
C GLY A 172 4.92 16.38 -6.15
N THR A 173 4.11 17.41 -5.86
CA THR A 173 3.27 17.46 -4.64
C THR A 173 1.81 17.04 -4.87
N GLY A 174 1.52 16.52 -6.07
CA GLY A 174 0.21 16.02 -6.43
C GLY A 174 -0.13 14.72 -5.71
N LEU A 175 -1.43 14.41 -5.65
CA LEU A 175 -1.87 13.08 -5.25
C LEU A 175 -1.69 12.14 -6.45
N ALA A 176 -0.79 11.17 -6.32
CA ALA A 176 -0.46 10.22 -7.38
C ALA A 176 -1.14 8.88 -7.13
N SER A 177 -1.92 8.43 -8.12
CA SER A 177 -2.61 7.13 -8.07
C SER A 177 -1.61 5.98 -8.17
N THR A 178 -1.75 4.99 -7.31
CA THR A 178 -1.01 3.72 -7.42
C THR A 178 -1.70 2.72 -8.34
N GLY A 179 -2.98 2.94 -8.69
CA GLY A 179 -3.78 1.96 -9.43
C GLY A 179 -4.05 0.65 -8.67
N SER A 180 -3.73 0.59 -7.38
CA SER A 180 -3.74 -0.65 -6.60
C SER A 180 -5.14 -1.25 -6.45
N SER A 181 -5.19 -2.58 -6.57
CA SER A 181 -6.29 -3.43 -6.08
C SER A 181 -5.85 -4.35 -4.93
N VAL A 182 -4.59 -4.23 -4.50
CA VAL A 182 -3.93 -5.07 -3.50
C VAL A 182 -4.18 -4.51 -2.10
N TYR A 183 -4.57 -5.39 -1.17
CA TYR A 183 -4.63 -5.09 0.25
C TYR A 183 -3.39 -5.60 0.98
N SER A 184 -2.75 -4.74 1.75
CA SER A 184 -1.64 -5.12 2.62
C SER A 184 -1.65 -4.30 3.92
N SER A 185 -1.14 -4.90 4.99
CA SER A 185 -0.81 -4.18 6.23
C SER A 185 0.56 -3.53 6.18
N TYR A 186 1.40 -3.84 5.17
CA TYR A 186 2.76 -3.31 5.05
C TYR A 186 3.00 -2.77 3.64
N TRP A 187 3.32 -1.49 3.58
CA TRP A 187 3.61 -0.78 2.33
C TRP A 187 5.00 -0.16 2.43
N LEU A 188 5.78 -0.26 1.36
CA LEU A 188 7.05 0.44 1.22
C LEU A 188 6.89 1.54 0.20
N VAL A 189 7.26 2.76 0.56
CA VAL A 189 7.34 3.90 -0.36
C VAL A 189 8.77 4.40 -0.32
N GLY A 190 9.47 4.30 -1.44
CA GLY A 190 10.85 4.77 -1.57
C GLY A 190 11.05 5.64 -2.79
N ALA A 191 12.22 6.25 -2.90
CA ALA A 191 12.68 6.84 -4.15
C ALA A 191 12.69 5.76 -5.23
N PHE A 192 12.66 6.16 -6.50
CA PHE A 192 12.61 5.18 -7.56
C PHE A 192 13.84 4.25 -7.51
N ASN A 193 13.57 2.95 -7.41
CA ASN A 193 14.61 1.92 -7.40
C ASN A 193 14.42 0.98 -8.60
N PRO A 194 15.40 0.93 -9.53
CA PRO A 194 15.28 0.17 -10.77
C PRO A 194 15.25 -1.36 -10.54
N THR A 195 15.60 -1.82 -9.34
CA THR A 195 15.46 -3.22 -8.94
C THR A 195 14.01 -3.70 -9.01
N PHE A 196 13.05 -2.79 -8.79
CA PHE A 196 11.62 -3.10 -8.80
C PHE A 196 10.97 -2.90 -10.17
N ASP A 197 11.60 -2.10 -11.03
CA ASP A 197 11.10 -1.78 -12.36
C ASP A 197 12.25 -1.47 -13.33
N SER A 198 12.90 -2.55 -13.78
CA SER A 198 14.01 -2.44 -14.73
C SER A 198 13.64 -1.81 -16.08
N GLY A 199 12.34 -1.75 -16.42
CA GLY A 199 11.86 -1.13 -17.65
C GLY A 199 12.02 0.40 -17.67
N ASN A 200 12.11 1.01 -16.49
CA ASN A 200 12.27 2.44 -16.28
C ASN A 200 13.61 2.82 -15.67
N ALA A 201 14.66 2.01 -15.87
CA ALA A 201 15.96 2.21 -15.22
C ALA A 201 16.59 3.61 -15.42
N ASN A 202 16.23 4.32 -16.50
CA ASN A 202 16.70 5.69 -16.75
C ASN A 202 16.19 6.71 -15.71
N TRP A 203 15.09 6.41 -15.01
CA TRP A 203 14.56 7.27 -13.94
C TRP A 203 15.53 7.33 -12.76
N ALA A 204 16.23 6.22 -12.48
CA ALA A 204 17.28 6.16 -11.46
C ALA A 204 18.59 6.88 -11.84
N MET A 205 18.68 7.47 -13.05
CA MET A 205 19.81 8.33 -13.42
C MET A 205 19.64 9.76 -12.90
N GLY A 206 18.39 10.17 -12.66
CA GLY A 206 18.06 11.38 -11.93
C GLY A 206 18.16 11.11 -10.42
N LYS A 207 18.43 12.17 -9.66
CA LYS A 207 18.37 12.12 -8.21
C LYS A 207 16.98 12.59 -7.78
N ASP A 208 16.22 11.69 -7.20
CA ASP A 208 14.90 11.93 -6.65
C ASP A 208 15.05 12.50 -5.25
N TYR A 209 14.27 13.51 -4.88
CA TYR A 209 14.19 13.95 -3.49
C TYR A 209 12.74 14.27 -3.16
N ALA A 210 12.11 13.48 -2.31
CA ALA A 210 10.71 13.68 -1.94
C ALA A 210 10.46 13.55 -0.44
N LYS A 211 9.47 14.28 0.08
CA LYS A 211 8.95 14.07 1.44
C LYS A 211 7.55 13.52 1.38
N LEU A 212 7.35 12.33 1.96
CA LEU A 212 6.06 11.66 1.97
C LEU A 212 5.11 12.36 2.94
N TYR A 213 4.05 12.95 2.39
CA TYR A 213 3.10 13.75 3.16
C TYR A 213 1.83 13.00 3.51
N ALA A 214 1.31 12.20 2.60
CA ALA A 214 0.10 11.44 2.85
C ALA A 214 0.02 10.18 2.00
N VAL A 215 -0.78 9.24 2.48
CA VAL A 215 -1.26 8.10 1.70
C VAL A 215 -2.77 8.00 1.82
N LYS A 216 -3.41 7.48 0.77
CA LYS A 216 -4.84 7.28 0.69
C LYS A 216 -5.16 5.85 0.30
N GLY A 217 -6.25 5.33 0.84
CA GLY A 217 -6.64 3.96 0.57
C GLY A 217 -7.96 3.55 1.22
N SER A 218 -8.43 2.36 0.88
CA SER A 218 -9.60 1.76 1.51
C SER A 218 -9.18 0.73 2.55
N ILE A 219 -9.86 0.71 3.69
CA ILE A 219 -9.60 -0.25 4.77
C ILE A 219 -10.26 -1.59 4.46
N CYS A 220 -9.56 -2.70 4.68
CA CYS A 220 -10.15 -4.03 4.61
C CYS A 220 -11.03 -4.28 5.85
N THR A 221 -12.31 -4.53 5.65
CA THR A 221 -13.27 -4.81 6.74
C THR A 221 -13.55 -6.30 6.94
N ALA A 222 -12.87 -7.18 6.20
CA ALA A 222 -13.02 -8.61 6.40
C ALA A 222 -12.42 -9.03 7.75
N SER A 223 -13.16 -9.84 8.51
CA SER A 223 -12.74 -10.32 9.84
C SER A 223 -11.42 -11.11 9.83
N GLY A 224 -11.03 -11.67 8.69
CA GLY A 224 -9.76 -12.40 8.51
C GLY A 224 -8.58 -11.53 8.03
N GLY A 225 -8.78 -10.22 7.89
CA GLY A 225 -7.77 -9.33 7.32
C GLY A 225 -7.55 -9.57 5.82
N ALA A 226 -6.35 -9.28 5.33
CA ALA A 226 -5.96 -9.58 3.96
C ALA A 226 -4.93 -10.70 3.90
N ASN A 227 -5.01 -11.51 2.83
CA ASN A 227 -4.05 -12.57 2.56
C ASN A 227 -3.76 -12.62 1.06
N GLY A 228 -2.47 -12.77 0.70
CA GLY A 228 -2.05 -12.81 -0.71
C GLY A 228 -2.47 -11.57 -1.50
N GLY A 229 -2.61 -10.42 -0.83
CA GLY A 229 -3.08 -9.17 -1.44
C GLY A 229 -4.60 -9.01 -1.54
N VAL A 230 -5.40 -9.94 -1.01
CA VAL A 230 -6.87 -9.91 -1.14
C VAL A 230 -7.53 -9.71 0.21
N CYS A 231 -8.42 -8.71 0.33
CA CYS A 231 -9.23 -8.52 1.54
C CYS A 231 -10.21 -9.68 1.74
N GLY A 232 -10.13 -10.34 2.90
CA GLY A 232 -10.87 -11.56 3.19
C GLY A 232 -10.36 -12.80 2.44
N GLY A 233 -9.19 -12.71 1.80
CA GLY A 233 -8.55 -13.84 1.15
C GLY A 233 -8.32 -14.98 2.14
N THR A 234 -8.78 -16.18 1.79
CA THR A 234 -8.49 -17.37 2.60
C THR A 234 -7.05 -17.81 2.32
N PRO A 235 -6.21 -18.08 3.34
CA PRO A 235 -4.95 -18.78 3.11
C PRO A 235 -5.28 -20.08 2.36
N GLY A 236 -4.52 -20.39 1.31
CA GLY A 236 -4.83 -21.39 0.29
C GLY A 236 -5.72 -22.57 0.73
N THR A 237 -6.72 -22.85 -0.11
CA THR A 237 -7.66 -24.01 -0.15
C THR A 237 -9.04 -23.89 0.50
N GLY A 238 -9.42 -22.77 1.12
CA GLY A 238 -10.82 -22.56 1.56
C GLY A 238 -11.67 -21.83 0.54
N VAL A 239 -12.74 -22.45 0.05
CA VAL A 239 -13.72 -21.88 -0.88
C VAL A 239 -14.28 -20.54 -0.35
N PRO A 240 -14.45 -19.50 -1.19
CA PRO A 240 -15.13 -18.28 -0.79
C PRO A 240 -16.57 -18.55 -0.34
N GLU A 241 -16.85 -18.35 0.95
CA GLU A 241 -18.22 -18.37 1.48
C GLU A 241 -18.60 -16.99 2.02
N PRO A 242 -18.85 -16.02 1.11
CA PRO A 242 -19.92 -15.05 1.42
C PRO A 242 -21.13 -15.09 0.47
N GLY A 243 -21.08 -15.85 -0.63
CA GLY A 243 -22.19 -15.91 -1.62
C GLY A 243 -23.06 -17.18 -1.57
N SER A 244 -22.45 -18.32 -1.22
CA SER A 244 -23.08 -19.64 -1.36
C SER A 244 -24.23 -19.87 -0.37
N LEU A 245 -24.12 -19.35 0.87
CA LEU A 245 -25.20 -19.45 1.87
C LEU A 245 -26.41 -18.57 1.50
N ALA A 246 -26.18 -17.38 0.94
CA ALA A 246 -27.26 -16.51 0.49
C ALA A 246 -28.02 -17.16 -0.68
N LEU A 247 -27.32 -17.77 -1.65
CA LEU A 247 -27.95 -18.46 -2.76
C LEU A 247 -28.65 -19.77 -2.32
N ALA A 248 -28.07 -20.52 -1.38
CA ALA A 248 -28.71 -21.70 -0.80
C ALA A 248 -29.99 -21.31 -0.01
N GLY A 249 -29.95 -20.21 0.75
CA GLY A 249 -31.12 -19.67 1.46
C GLY A 249 -32.22 -19.20 0.51
N LEU A 250 -31.88 -18.49 -0.57
CA LEU A 250 -32.83 -18.09 -1.60
C LEU A 250 -33.40 -19.29 -2.37
N GLY A 251 -32.59 -20.31 -2.65
CA GLY A 251 -33.03 -21.57 -3.25
C GLY A 251 -34.05 -22.30 -2.39
N LEU A 252 -33.82 -22.37 -1.07
CA LEU A 252 -34.74 -23.03 -0.15
C LEU A 252 -36.08 -22.27 -0.01
N LEU A 253 -36.05 -20.94 0.04
CA LEU A 253 -37.26 -20.10 0.03
C LEU A 253 -38.04 -20.23 -1.29
N GLY A 254 -37.35 -20.34 -2.42
CA GLY A 254 -37.95 -20.62 -3.73
C GLY A 254 -38.70 -21.95 -3.77
N VAL A 255 -38.11 -23.02 -3.21
CA VAL A 255 -38.74 -24.35 -3.13
C VAL A 255 -39.97 -24.35 -2.19
N ILE A 256 -39.91 -23.62 -1.08
CA ILE A 256 -41.05 -23.46 -0.16
C ILE A 256 -42.19 -22.68 -0.82
N GLY A 257 -41.87 -21.62 -1.56
CA GLY A 257 -42.85 -20.83 -2.33
C GLY A 257 -43.52 -21.64 -3.44
N LEU A 258 -42.77 -22.47 -4.16
CA LEU A 258 -43.29 -23.35 -5.22
C LEU A 258 -44.18 -24.46 -4.67
N ARG A 259 -43.92 -24.97 -3.46
CA ARG A 259 -44.79 -25.95 -2.79
C ARG A 259 -46.13 -25.37 -2.35
N ARG A 260 -46.20 -24.09 -1.99
CA ARG A 260 -47.45 -23.43 -1.58
C ARG A 260 -48.42 -23.14 -2.73
N ARG A 261 -47.93 -23.09 -3.99
CA ARG A 261 -48.78 -22.92 -5.18
C ARG A 261 -49.40 -24.22 -5.73
N ARG A 262 -49.12 -25.37 -5.10
CA ARG A 262 -49.65 -26.68 -5.50
C ARG A 262 -50.79 -27.21 -4.61
N LYS A 263 -51.44 -26.35 -3.83
CA LYS A 263 -52.71 -26.65 -3.14
C LYS A 263 -53.80 -25.74 -3.67
#